data_AF-A0A2D6WRB7-F1
#
_entry.id   AF-A0A2D6WRB7-F1
#
_cell.length_a   1.000
_cell.length_b   1.000
_cell.length_c   1.000
_cell.angle_alpha   90.00
_cell.angle_beta   90.00
_cell.angle_gamma   90.00
#
_symmetry.space_group_name_H-M   'P 1'
#
loop_
_entity.id
_entity.type
_entity.pdbx_description
1 polymer ?
#
loop_
_entity_poly.entity_id
_entity_poly.type
_entity_poly.pdbx_seq_one_letter_code
_entity_poly.pdbx_strand_id
1 'polypeptide(L)'
;MRKQEKIGYGLVALAGLLVFAGSLGFVVEGEVNEVPTPNIPERTFFADEALPGNGLSAFISASLTLTWDRDEIYVVIVDEDKKNTCEAAPPGLFNPGTSTSCTAYDSEVLAGGDDSSQGLSWDVQPGVYYAGIGTTGEALPEGTEVNLFYEVHLQAGFVAYFIFALLGIAGFAYTRVE
;
A
#
# COMPACT_ATOMS: atom_id res chain seq x y z
N MET A 1 15.65 32.77 32.17
CA MET A 1 15.93 32.17 30.86
C MET A 1 16.25 33.25 29.84
N ARG A 2 17.42 33.18 29.21
CA ARG A 2 17.80 34.03 28.06
C ARG A 2 16.85 33.75 26.89
N LYS A 3 16.70 34.71 25.99
CA LYS A 3 15.84 34.58 24.79
C LYS A 3 16.21 33.33 23.97
N GLN A 4 17.50 33.01 23.89
CA GLN A 4 18.01 31.88 23.13
C GLN A 4 17.62 30.53 23.76
N GLU A 5 17.72 30.38 25.08
CA GLU A 5 17.28 29.17 25.79
C GLU A 5 15.79 28.87 25.55
N LYS A 6 14.93 29.88 25.60
CA LYS A 6 13.49 29.71 25.34
C LYS A 6 13.20 29.21 23.93
N ILE A 7 13.91 29.74 22.93
CA ILE A 7 13.76 29.32 21.53
C ILE A 7 14.29 27.89 21.35
N GLY A 8 15.44 27.56 21.94
CA GLY A 8 16.03 26.22 21.84
C GLY A 8 15.14 25.14 22.46
N TYR A 9 14.61 25.37 23.67
CA TYR A 9 13.64 24.45 24.28
C TYR A 9 12.34 24.36 23.48
N GLY A 10 11.88 25.47 22.87
CA GLY A 10 10.73 25.45 21.98
C GLY A 10 10.94 24.55 20.75
N LEU A 11 12.13 24.60 20.14
CA LEU A 11 12.48 23.74 19.01
C LEU A 11 12.58 22.25 19.40
N VAL A 12 13.13 21.94 20.56
CA VAL A 12 13.18 20.56 21.09
C VAL A 12 11.76 20.03 21.33
N ALA A 13 10.90 20.84 21.96
CA ALA A 13 9.51 20.47 22.20
C ALA A 13 8.74 20.25 20.88
N LEU A 14 8.93 21.15 19.90
CA LEU A 14 8.34 21.01 18.57
C LEU A 14 8.82 19.73 17.86
N ALA A 15 10.12 19.43 17.90
CA ALA A 15 10.67 18.20 17.35
C ALA A 15 10.01 16.96 17.98
N GLY A 16 9.88 16.94 19.31
CA GLY A 16 9.19 15.85 20.03
C GLY A 16 7.73 15.69 19.60
N LEU A 17 7.00 16.80 19.43
CA LEU A 17 5.62 16.78 18.95
C LEU A 17 5.51 16.25 17.52
N LEU A 18 6.43 16.65 16.63
CA LEU A 18 6.45 16.19 15.24
C LEU A 18 6.76 14.70 15.13
N VAL A 19 7.70 14.19 15.94
CA VAL A 19 7.96 12.74 16.03
C VAL A 19 6.71 12.01 16.51
N PHE A 20 6.09 12.47 17.60
CA PHE A 20 4.89 11.84 18.13
C PHE A 20 3.73 11.83 17.12
N ALA A 21 3.43 12.98 16.51
CA ALA A 21 2.38 13.09 15.50
C ALA A 21 2.69 12.24 14.25
N GLY A 22 3.94 12.24 13.80
CA GLY A 22 4.39 11.44 12.67
C GLY A 22 4.30 9.93 12.90
N SER A 23 4.46 9.48 14.15
CA SER A 23 4.34 8.07 14.53
C SER A 23 2.89 7.61 14.69
N LEU A 24 2.00 8.49 15.15
CA LEU A 24 0.57 8.19 15.14
C LEU A 24 0.04 8.10 13.71
N GLY A 25 0.43 9.05 12.86
CA GLY A 25 -0.07 9.13 11.51
C GLY A 25 -1.58 9.38 11.45
N PHE A 26 -2.20 9.00 10.33
CA PHE A 26 -3.65 8.98 10.17
C PHE A 26 -4.04 7.87 9.20
N VAL A 27 -5.31 7.46 9.26
CA VAL A 27 -5.87 6.42 8.39
C VAL A 27 -6.92 7.05 7.50
N VAL A 28 -6.90 6.68 6.22
CA VAL A 28 -7.92 7.03 5.25
C VAL A 28 -8.63 5.76 4.84
N GLU A 29 -9.92 5.67 5.14
CA GLU A 29 -10.76 4.53 4.82
C GLU A 29 -11.61 4.84 3.59
N GLY A 30 -11.92 3.81 2.80
CA GLY A 30 -12.85 3.93 1.68
C GLY A 30 -13.24 2.58 1.10
N GLU A 31 -14.11 2.63 0.10
CA GLU A 31 -14.62 1.45 -0.58
C GLU A 31 -14.67 1.67 -2.10
N VAL A 32 -14.49 0.57 -2.83
CA VAL A 32 -14.72 0.48 -4.28
C VAL A 32 -15.77 -0.61 -4.48
N ASN A 33 -16.96 -0.17 -4.89
CA ASN A 33 -18.11 -1.04 -5.08
C ASN A 33 -18.22 -1.50 -6.53
N GLU A 34 -18.96 -2.59 -6.74
CA GLU A 34 -19.35 -3.09 -8.06
C GLU A 34 -18.17 -3.46 -8.97
N VAL A 35 -17.08 -3.98 -8.39
CA VAL A 35 -15.95 -4.49 -9.19
C VAL A 35 -16.39 -5.79 -9.88
N PRO A 36 -16.23 -5.93 -11.21
CA PRO A 36 -16.65 -7.13 -11.92
C PRO A 36 -15.92 -8.38 -11.43
N THR A 37 -16.64 -9.47 -11.20
CA THR A 37 -16.02 -10.76 -10.87
C THR A 37 -15.30 -11.36 -12.08
N PRO A 38 -14.16 -12.04 -11.87
CA PRO A 38 -13.47 -12.77 -12.94
C PRO A 38 -14.37 -13.83 -13.59
N ASN A 39 -14.32 -13.91 -14.92
CA ASN A 39 -15.12 -14.85 -15.72
C ASN A 39 -14.33 -16.05 -16.26
N ILE A 40 -13.03 -16.13 -15.93
CA ILE A 40 -12.14 -17.25 -16.28
C ILE A 40 -11.49 -17.72 -14.97
N PRO A 41 -11.55 -19.02 -14.66
CA PRO A 41 -10.94 -19.53 -13.44
C PRO A 41 -9.42 -19.40 -13.48
N GLU A 42 -8.82 -19.18 -12.30
CA GLU A 42 -7.37 -19.16 -12.07
C GLU A 42 -6.58 -18.17 -12.94
N ARG A 43 -7.24 -17.08 -13.34
CA ARG A 43 -6.61 -15.98 -14.08
C ARG A 43 -6.76 -14.68 -13.31
N THR A 44 -5.68 -13.92 -13.23
CA THR A 44 -5.75 -12.53 -12.75
C THR A 44 -6.18 -11.60 -13.88
N PHE A 45 -7.15 -10.74 -13.59
CA PHE A 45 -7.55 -9.60 -14.40
C PHE A 45 -7.11 -8.33 -13.67
N PHE A 46 -6.42 -7.44 -14.38
CA PHE A 46 -5.88 -6.22 -13.80
C PHE A 46 -6.79 -5.02 -14.08
N ALA A 47 -6.77 -4.03 -13.20
CA ALA A 47 -7.38 -2.75 -13.44
C ALA A 47 -6.70 -2.04 -14.62
N ASP A 48 -7.49 -1.30 -15.41
CA ASP A 48 -6.98 -0.49 -16.52
C ASP A 48 -6.16 0.71 -16.02
N GLU A 49 -6.55 1.26 -14.87
CA GLU A 49 -5.90 2.42 -14.25
C GLU A 49 -4.88 1.98 -13.18
N ALA A 50 -3.74 2.67 -13.17
CA ALA A 50 -2.73 2.47 -12.14
C ALA A 50 -3.21 2.96 -10.77
N LEU A 51 -2.77 2.27 -9.72
CA LEU A 51 -2.99 2.70 -8.35
C LEU A 51 -2.36 4.08 -8.11
N PRO A 52 -3.01 4.96 -7.31
CA PRO A 52 -2.46 6.27 -6.99
C PRO A 52 -1.07 6.16 -6.37
N GLY A 53 -0.08 6.80 -7.00
CA GLY A 53 1.30 6.77 -6.52
C GLY A 53 1.52 7.65 -5.28
N ASN A 54 2.54 7.31 -4.48
CA ASN A 54 3.00 8.12 -3.36
C ASN A 54 4.18 9.02 -3.77
N GLY A 55 3.87 10.20 -4.34
CA GLY A 55 4.87 11.16 -4.81
C GLY A 55 5.77 11.76 -3.72
N LEU A 56 5.42 11.59 -2.44
CA LEU A 56 6.21 12.05 -1.29
C LEU A 56 6.68 10.89 -0.40
N SER A 57 6.85 9.69 -0.98
CA SER A 57 7.21 8.46 -0.25
C SER A 57 8.40 8.57 0.70
N ALA A 58 9.37 9.44 0.39
CA ALA A 58 10.50 9.71 1.27
C ALA A 58 10.11 10.43 2.60
N PHE A 59 9.07 11.27 2.55
CA PHE A 59 8.56 12.06 3.66
C PHE A 59 7.29 11.49 4.30
N ILE A 60 6.49 10.74 3.54
CA ILE A 60 5.23 10.15 3.97
C ILE A 60 5.25 8.68 3.58
N SER A 61 5.27 7.79 4.56
CA SER A 61 5.08 6.36 4.33
C SER A 61 3.58 6.09 4.17
N ALA A 62 3.22 5.25 3.19
CA ALA A 62 1.84 4.82 2.98
C ALA A 62 1.78 3.30 2.98
N SER A 63 0.93 2.74 3.83
CA SER A 63 0.65 1.30 3.89
C SER A 63 -0.84 1.09 3.59
N LEU A 64 -1.12 0.25 2.60
CA LEU A 64 -2.47 -0.11 2.18
C LEU A 64 -2.85 -1.43 2.84
N THR A 65 -4.02 -1.46 3.45
CA THR A 65 -4.72 -2.70 3.81
C THR A 65 -6.00 -2.77 2.97
N LEU A 66 -6.25 -3.91 2.35
CA LEU A 66 -7.38 -4.13 1.45
C LEU A 66 -8.10 -5.42 1.85
N THR A 67 -9.41 -5.36 2.01
CA THR A 67 -10.29 -6.51 2.26
C THR A 67 -11.41 -6.51 1.24
N TRP A 68 -12.12 -7.61 1.10
CA TRP A 68 -13.21 -7.75 0.14
C TRP A 68 -14.32 -8.66 0.68
N ASP A 69 -15.50 -8.63 0.08
CA ASP A 69 -16.70 -9.28 0.61
C ASP A 69 -16.98 -10.71 0.08
N ARG A 70 -15.96 -11.40 -0.45
CA ARG A 70 -16.09 -12.72 -1.11
C ARG A 70 -14.88 -13.62 -0.87
N ASP A 71 -15.09 -14.88 -0.53
CA ASP A 71 -13.99 -15.84 -0.30
C ASP A 71 -13.49 -16.55 -1.57
N GLU A 72 -14.27 -16.48 -2.65
CA GLU A 72 -14.02 -17.18 -3.93
C GLU A 72 -13.10 -16.40 -4.88
N ILE A 73 -12.50 -15.31 -4.38
CA ILE A 73 -11.56 -14.48 -5.14
C ILE A 73 -10.28 -14.22 -4.34
N TYR A 74 -9.22 -13.93 -5.06
CA TYR A 74 -7.99 -13.35 -4.53
C TYR A 74 -7.77 -11.97 -5.12
N VAL A 75 -7.00 -11.15 -4.41
CA VAL A 75 -6.55 -9.84 -4.90
C VAL A 75 -5.02 -9.77 -4.86
N VAL A 76 -4.44 -9.17 -5.89
CA VAL A 76 -2.99 -8.98 -6.02
C VAL A 76 -2.63 -7.55 -6.38
N ILE A 77 -1.41 -7.16 -6.06
CA ILE A 77 -0.75 -5.94 -6.53
C ILE A 77 0.51 -6.33 -7.26
N VAL A 78 0.66 -5.82 -8.48
CA VAL A 78 1.79 -6.08 -9.37
C VAL A 78 2.33 -4.77 -9.95
N ASP A 79 3.55 -4.81 -10.46
CA ASP A 79 4.10 -3.73 -11.27
C ASP A 79 3.61 -3.78 -12.73
N GLU A 80 3.93 -2.72 -13.47
CA GLU A 80 3.57 -2.58 -14.89
C GLU A 80 4.14 -3.70 -15.78
N ASP A 81 5.38 -4.12 -15.54
CA ASP A 81 6.04 -5.16 -16.34
C ASP A 81 5.34 -6.51 -16.17
N LYS A 82 4.96 -6.84 -14.93
CA LYS A 82 4.22 -8.05 -14.63
C LYS A 82 2.82 -8.04 -15.22
N LYS A 83 2.08 -6.92 -15.08
CA LYS A 83 0.77 -6.75 -15.74
C LYS A 83 0.88 -7.01 -17.24
N ASN A 84 1.81 -6.35 -17.91
CA ASN A 84 2.03 -6.47 -19.36
C ASN A 84 2.34 -7.92 -19.76
N THR A 85 3.17 -8.61 -18.97
CA THR A 85 3.51 -10.03 -19.19
C THR A 85 2.27 -10.92 -19.12
N CYS A 86 1.41 -10.70 -18.13
CA CYS A 86 0.21 -11.48 -17.90
C CYS A 86 -0.90 -11.22 -18.92
N GLU A 87 -1.00 -9.98 -19.41
CA GLU A 87 -1.96 -9.60 -20.46
C GLU A 87 -1.52 -10.05 -21.85
N ALA A 88 -0.20 -10.08 -22.11
CA ALA A 88 0.35 -10.55 -23.39
C ALA A 88 0.21 -12.07 -23.58
N ALA A 89 0.05 -12.83 -22.49
CA ALA A 89 -0.10 -14.28 -22.55
C ALA A 89 -1.46 -14.69 -23.17
N PRO A 90 -1.46 -15.53 -24.23
CA PRO A 90 -2.68 -16.07 -24.80
C PRO A 90 -3.55 -16.79 -23.76
N PRO A 91 -4.89 -16.62 -23.79
CA PRO A 91 -5.80 -17.25 -22.83
C PRO A 91 -5.66 -18.78 -22.71
N GLY A 92 -5.18 -19.46 -23.77
CA GLY A 92 -5.01 -20.92 -23.79
C GLY A 92 -3.67 -21.44 -23.25
N LEU A 93 -2.78 -20.58 -22.73
CA LEU A 93 -1.52 -21.00 -22.09
C LEU A 93 -1.61 -21.05 -20.56
N PHE A 94 -2.68 -20.53 -19.97
CA PHE A 94 -2.97 -20.68 -18.55
C PHE A 94 -3.59 -22.05 -18.35
N ASN A 95 -2.77 -23.00 -17.88
CA ASN A 95 -3.27 -24.32 -17.54
C ASN A 95 -3.66 -24.34 -16.06
N PRO A 96 -4.97 -24.29 -15.75
CA PRO A 96 -5.43 -24.28 -14.37
C PRO A 96 -4.88 -25.50 -13.62
N GLY A 97 -4.45 -25.30 -12.37
CA GLY A 97 -3.91 -26.30 -11.47
C GLY A 97 -2.43 -26.66 -11.68
N THR A 98 -1.72 -26.05 -12.64
CA THR A 98 -0.30 -26.38 -12.91
C THR A 98 0.66 -25.20 -13.02
N SER A 99 0.14 -24.00 -13.28
CA SER A 99 0.95 -22.78 -13.39
C SER A 99 0.50 -21.78 -12.34
N THR A 100 1.42 -21.35 -11.48
CA THR A 100 1.19 -20.22 -10.56
C THR A 100 1.44 -18.86 -11.23
N SER A 101 1.92 -18.86 -12.49
CA SER A 101 2.21 -17.64 -13.24
C SER A 101 0.95 -16.79 -13.42
N CYS A 102 1.04 -15.50 -13.10
CA CYS A 102 -0.07 -14.55 -13.17
C CYS A 102 -1.28 -14.92 -12.29
N THR A 103 -0.98 -15.52 -11.13
CA THR A 103 -1.94 -15.78 -10.05
C THR A 103 -1.44 -15.13 -8.75
N ALA A 104 -2.21 -15.20 -7.66
CA ALA A 104 -1.76 -14.79 -6.33
C ALA A 104 -0.50 -15.53 -5.83
N TYR A 105 -0.19 -16.69 -6.41
CA TYR A 105 0.95 -17.53 -6.00
C TYR A 105 2.21 -17.30 -6.85
N ASP A 106 2.19 -16.30 -7.73
CA ASP A 106 3.35 -15.92 -8.53
C ASP A 106 4.40 -15.19 -7.66
N SER A 107 5.66 -15.56 -7.78
CA SER A 107 6.75 -14.95 -6.99
C SER A 107 7.01 -13.47 -7.30
N GLU A 108 6.52 -12.98 -8.44
CA GLU A 108 6.65 -11.59 -8.86
C GLU A 108 5.45 -10.73 -8.43
N VAL A 109 4.48 -11.30 -7.70
CA VAL A 109 3.44 -10.52 -7.03
C VAL A 109 4.03 -9.78 -5.84
N LEU A 110 3.80 -8.47 -5.78
CA LEU A 110 4.34 -7.61 -4.71
C LEU A 110 3.59 -7.80 -3.40
N ALA A 111 2.29 -8.00 -3.53
CA ALA A 111 1.41 -8.35 -2.42
C ALA A 111 0.22 -9.13 -3.00
N GLY A 112 -0.14 -10.25 -2.39
CA GLY A 112 -1.33 -11.03 -2.75
C GLY A 112 -2.04 -11.55 -1.51
N GLY A 113 -3.37 -11.66 -1.58
CA GLY A 113 -4.20 -12.23 -0.53
C GLY A 113 -5.32 -13.07 -1.12
N ASP A 114 -5.52 -14.27 -0.58
CA ASP A 114 -6.55 -15.24 -0.96
C ASP A 114 -7.58 -15.49 0.16
N ASP A 115 -7.43 -14.80 1.29
CA ASP A 115 -8.36 -14.81 2.42
C ASP A 115 -8.98 -13.42 2.56
N SER A 116 -10.29 -13.32 2.34
CA SER A 116 -11.03 -12.06 2.40
C SER A 116 -11.04 -11.41 3.78
N SER A 117 -10.91 -12.21 4.84
CA SER A 117 -10.93 -11.79 6.23
C SER A 117 -9.58 -11.27 6.72
N GLN A 118 -8.47 -11.85 6.24
CA GLN A 118 -7.13 -11.32 6.48
C GLN A 118 -6.80 -10.17 5.54
N GLY A 119 -7.35 -10.22 4.33
CA GLY A 119 -7.12 -9.24 3.28
C GLY A 119 -5.68 -9.27 2.76
N LEU A 120 -5.28 -8.12 2.24
CA LEU A 120 -3.99 -7.85 1.64
C LEU A 120 -3.37 -6.63 2.32
N SER A 121 -2.09 -6.72 2.69
CA SER A 121 -1.32 -5.57 3.18
C SER A 121 -0.14 -5.28 2.25
N TRP A 122 0.04 -4.01 1.88
CA TRP A 122 1.11 -3.59 0.98
C TRP A 122 1.66 -2.21 1.35
N ASP A 123 2.98 -2.14 1.54
CA ASP A 123 3.68 -0.86 1.68
C ASP A 123 3.93 -0.24 0.31
N VAL A 124 3.35 0.94 0.09
CA VAL A 124 3.38 1.64 -1.20
C VAL A 124 4.79 2.10 -1.51
N GLN A 125 5.38 1.46 -2.52
CA GLN A 125 6.70 1.81 -3.02
C GLN A 125 6.62 2.90 -4.10
N PRO A 126 7.73 3.58 -4.43
CA PRO A 126 7.78 4.46 -5.60
C PRO A 126 7.70 3.62 -6.89
N GLY A 127 6.69 3.86 -7.71
CA GLY A 127 6.51 3.15 -8.98
C GLY A 127 5.09 3.27 -9.53
N VAL A 128 4.82 2.50 -10.59
CA VAL A 128 3.48 2.34 -11.18
C VAL A 128 3.03 0.91 -10.90
N TYR A 129 1.89 0.78 -10.24
CA TYR A 129 1.38 -0.51 -9.77
C TYR A 129 -0.08 -0.65 -10.14
N TYR A 130 -0.53 -1.89 -10.29
CA TYR A 130 -1.89 -2.22 -10.68
C TYR A 130 -2.46 -3.26 -9.71
N ALA A 131 -3.72 -3.06 -9.32
CA ALA A 131 -4.49 -4.07 -8.63
C ALA A 131 -5.02 -5.09 -9.64
N GLY A 132 -5.05 -6.36 -9.24
CA GLY A 132 -5.65 -7.43 -10.01
C GLY A 132 -6.51 -8.34 -9.15
N ILE A 133 -7.51 -8.94 -9.77
CA ILE A 133 -8.47 -9.87 -9.16
C ILE A 133 -8.47 -11.19 -9.92
N GLY A 134 -8.55 -12.31 -9.22
CA GLY A 134 -8.72 -13.63 -9.82
C GLY A 134 -9.54 -14.55 -8.92
N THR A 135 -9.83 -15.77 -9.38
CA THR A 135 -10.64 -16.75 -8.64
C THR A 135 -9.76 -17.68 -7.81
N THR A 136 -10.21 -18.03 -6.61
CA THR A 136 -9.59 -19.07 -5.80
C THR A 136 -10.11 -20.45 -6.24
N GLY A 137 -9.46 -21.01 -7.27
CA GLY A 137 -9.75 -22.35 -7.80
C GLY A 137 -10.53 -22.37 -9.12
N GLU A 138 -11.01 -23.55 -9.48
CA GLU A 138 -11.59 -23.85 -10.80
C GLU A 138 -13.05 -23.38 -10.98
N ALA A 139 -13.73 -23.01 -9.89
CA ALA A 139 -15.09 -22.51 -9.93
C ALA A 139 -15.13 -20.99 -10.18
N LEU A 140 -16.15 -20.53 -10.90
CA LEU A 140 -16.41 -19.10 -11.05
C LEU A 140 -17.11 -18.56 -9.79
N PRO A 141 -16.79 -17.33 -9.35
CA PRO A 141 -17.40 -16.74 -8.17
C PRO A 141 -18.92 -16.61 -8.31
N GLU A 142 -19.65 -16.79 -7.21
CA GLU A 142 -21.08 -16.49 -7.19
C GLU A 142 -21.33 -14.97 -7.30
N GLY A 143 -22.08 -14.58 -8.34
CA GLY A 143 -22.44 -13.19 -8.60
C GLY A 143 -21.51 -12.47 -9.58
N THR A 144 -21.86 -11.23 -9.91
CA THR A 144 -21.15 -10.43 -10.93
C THR A 144 -20.27 -9.34 -10.34
N GLU A 145 -20.38 -9.10 -9.02
CA GLU A 145 -19.82 -7.93 -8.35
C GLU A 145 -19.19 -8.29 -7.01
N VAL A 146 -18.04 -7.67 -6.74
CA VAL A 146 -17.31 -7.70 -5.47
C VAL A 146 -17.05 -6.28 -4.99
N ASN A 147 -17.19 -6.08 -3.68
CA ASN A 147 -16.88 -4.81 -3.02
C ASN A 147 -15.54 -4.95 -2.32
N LEU A 148 -14.68 -3.95 -2.51
CA LEU A 148 -13.37 -3.87 -1.87
C LEU A 148 -13.36 -2.72 -0.87
N PHE A 149 -12.84 -2.98 0.32
CA PHE A 149 -12.66 -2.00 1.39
C PHE A 149 -11.18 -1.78 1.62
N TYR A 150 -10.76 -0.52 1.64
CA TYR A 150 -9.36 -0.17 1.83
C TYR A 150 -9.14 0.76 3.01
N GLU A 151 -8.00 0.58 3.67
CA GLU A 151 -7.47 1.45 4.70
C GLU A 151 -6.05 1.85 4.29
N VAL A 152 -5.79 3.16 4.14
CA VAL A 152 -4.46 3.69 3.86
C VAL A 152 -3.90 4.32 5.13
N HIS A 153 -2.93 3.68 5.74
CA HIS A 153 -2.18 4.18 6.87
C HIS A 153 -1.06 5.10 6.39
N LEU A 154 -1.14 6.38 6.76
CA LEU A 154 -0.16 7.41 6.41
C LEU A 154 0.64 7.80 7.64
N GLN A 155 1.96 7.63 7.57
CA GLN A 155 2.90 7.94 8.65
C GLN A 155 4.05 8.80 8.15
N ALA A 156 4.79 9.43 9.07
CA ALA A 156 6.02 10.12 8.71
C ALA A 156 7.03 9.12 8.11
N GLY A 157 7.60 9.47 6.97
CA GLY A 157 8.67 8.72 6.33
C GLY A 157 10.02 9.00 6.97
N PHE A 158 11.04 8.25 6.54
CA PHE A 158 12.40 8.35 7.07
C PHE A 158 12.97 9.77 7.00
N VAL A 159 12.79 10.48 5.89
CA VAL A 159 13.33 11.84 5.71
C VAL A 159 12.65 12.82 6.66
N ALA A 160 11.35 12.66 6.92
CA ALA A 160 10.62 13.50 7.87
C ALA A 160 11.18 13.31 9.30
N TYR A 161 11.34 12.06 9.75
CA TYR A 161 11.94 11.78 11.06
C TYR A 161 13.37 12.30 11.18
N PHE A 162 14.16 12.19 10.11
CA PHE A 162 15.51 12.75 10.07
C PHE A 162 15.51 14.27 10.27
N ILE A 163 14.61 14.99 9.59
CA ILE A 163 14.44 16.44 9.76
C ILE A 163 13.99 16.78 11.19
N PHE A 164 13.06 16.02 11.76
CA PHE A 164 12.61 16.23 13.14
C PHE A 164 13.76 16.05 14.14
N ALA A 165 14.61 15.04 13.92
CA ALA A 165 15.80 14.82 14.74
C ALA A 165 16.80 15.98 14.61
N LEU A 166 17.06 16.47 13.39
CA LEU A 166 17.91 17.64 13.16
C LEU A 166 17.35 18.90 13.84
N LEU A 167 16.05 19.12 13.79
CA LEU A 167 15.37 20.22 14.48
C LEU A 167 15.59 20.13 16.00
N GLY A 168 15.47 18.93 16.57
CA GLY A 168 15.71 18.68 17.99
C GLY A 168 17.16 18.93 18.39
N ILE A 169 18.12 18.43 17.60
CA ILE A 169 19.56 18.65 17.83
C ILE A 169 19.91 20.13 17.72
N ALA A 170 19.41 20.82 16.69
CA ALA A 170 19.62 22.26 16.51
C ALA A 170 19.01 23.06 17.66
N GLY A 171 17.80 22.72 18.09
CA GLY A 171 17.14 23.31 19.25
C GLY A 171 17.96 23.15 20.52
N PHE A 172 18.45 21.93 20.78
CA PHE A 172 19.28 21.64 21.94
C PHE A 172 20.61 22.41 21.89
N ALA A 173 21.30 22.42 20.75
CA ALA A 173 22.52 23.21 20.56
C ALA A 173 22.27 24.71 20.83
N TYR A 174 21.13 25.25 20.36
CA TYR A 174 20.77 26.65 20.55
C TYR A 174 20.51 27.02 22.02
N THR A 175 20.11 26.07 22.88
CA THR A 175 20.02 26.32 24.33
C THR A 175 21.37 26.55 25.00
N ARG A 176 22.47 26.17 24.34
CA ARG A 176 23.84 26.25 24.87
C ARG A 176 24.63 27.44 24.31
N VAL A 177 24.05 28.21 23.40
CA VAL A 177 24.69 29.41 22.85
C VAL A 177 24.56 30.53 23.89
N GLU A 178 25.71 31.11 24.26
CA GLU A 178 25.82 32.15 25.30
C GLU A 178 25.38 33.54 24.81
#